data_AF-A0A7R9ZAT6-F1
#
_entry.id   AF-A0A7R9ZAT6-F1
#
_cell.length_a   1.000
_cell.length_b   1.000
_cell.length_c   1.000
_cell.angle_alpha   90.00
_cell.angle_beta   90.00
_cell.angle_gamma   90.00
#
_symmetry.space_group_name_H-M   'P 1'
#
loop_
_entity.id
_entity.type
_entity.pdbx_description
1 polymer ?
#
loop_
_entity_poly.entity_id
_entity_poly.type
_entity_poly.pdbx_seq_one_letter_code
_entity_poly.pdbx_strand_id
1 'polypeptide(L)'
;KEGSDIMLLAISEDDFDLLENDQLTVQGMMASRFLATFEAEVTTWQKELGMVTEVLTILNEIQRTWSYLEPLFIGSDEVKRELPDTAEKFSGIDTDVKAILSEAG
;
A
#
# COMPACT_ATOMS: atom_id res chain seq x y z
N LYS A 1 -23.48 8.51 14.68
CA LYS A 1 -22.40 9.00 13.80
C LYS A 1 -21.57 7.77 13.50
N GLU A 2 -21.92 7.07 12.43
CA GLU A 2 -21.18 5.90 11.95
C GLU A 2 -19.79 6.41 11.60
N GLY A 3 -18.81 6.12 12.47
CA GLY A 3 -17.42 6.18 12.08
C GLY A 3 -17.29 5.18 10.96
N SER A 4 -16.77 5.63 9.83
CA SER A 4 -16.48 4.78 8.70
C SER A 4 -15.55 3.67 9.20
N ASP A 5 -16.12 2.47 9.38
CA ASP A 5 -15.43 1.26 9.82
C ASP A 5 -14.61 0.75 8.63
N ILE A 6 -13.64 1.56 8.21
CA ILE A 6 -12.76 1.25 7.10
C ILE A 6 -11.59 0.51 7.74
N MET A 7 -11.49 -0.77 7.44
CA MET A 7 -10.30 -1.55 7.73
C MET A 7 -9.15 -0.96 6.92
N LEU A 8 -8.36 -0.12 7.59
CA LEU A 8 -7.05 0.24 7.09
C LEU A 8 -6.22 -1.04 7.02
N LEU A 9 -5.38 -1.14 5.99
CA LEU A 9 -4.39 -2.21 5.94
C LEU A 9 -3.50 -2.10 7.17
N ALA A 10 -3.60 -3.10 8.04
CA ALA A 10 -2.78 -3.28 9.22
C ALA A 10 -1.61 -4.21 8.87
N ILE A 11 -0.67 -3.69 8.09
CA ILE A 11 0.62 -4.37 7.90
C ILE A 11 1.48 -4.00 9.11
N SER A 12 1.86 -5.01 9.88
CA SER A 12 2.63 -4.79 11.10
C SER A 12 4.09 -4.45 10.76
N GLU A 13 4.80 -3.82 11.69
CA GLU A 13 6.25 -3.62 11.55
C GLU A 13 6.97 -4.98 11.37
N ASP A 14 6.48 -6.02 12.04
CA ASP A 14 7.01 -7.40 11.90
C ASP A 14 6.89 -7.93 10.46
N ASP A 15 5.82 -7.60 9.73
CA ASP A 15 5.64 -8.02 8.33
C ASP A 15 6.63 -7.32 7.39
N PHE A 16 6.92 -6.04 7.64
CA PHE A 16 7.94 -5.28 6.89
C PHE A 16 9.35 -5.80 7.19
N ASP A 17 9.65 -6.06 8.46
CA ASP A 17 10.93 -6.62 8.88
C ASP A 17 11.15 -8.01 8.26
N LEU A 18 10.11 -8.84 8.17
CA LEU A 18 10.19 -10.14 7.51
C LEU A 18 10.47 -9.99 6.01
N LEU A 19 9.76 -9.11 5.33
CA LEU A 19 9.95 -8.83 3.91
C LEU A 19 11.37 -8.32 3.61
N GLU A 20 11.91 -7.44 4.45
CA GLU A 20 13.29 -6.95 4.32
C GLU A 20 14.30 -8.09 4.51
N ASN A 21 14.11 -8.94 5.52
CA ASN A 21 14.96 -10.10 5.75
C ASN A 21 14.95 -11.10 4.58
N ASP A 22 13.79 -11.35 4.00
CA ASP A 22 13.65 -12.23 2.82
C ASP A 22 14.36 -11.63 1.60
N GLN A 23 14.26 -10.31 1.39
CA GLN A 23 15.00 -9.62 0.34
C GLN A 23 16.51 -9.71 0.53
N LEU A 24 17.02 -9.48 1.74
CA LEU A 24 18.44 -9.63 2.05
C LEU A 24 18.92 -11.07 1.82
N THR A 25 18.09 -12.05 2.15
CA THR A 25 18.37 -13.47 1.91
C THR A 25 18.52 -13.76 0.42
N VAL A 26 17.58 -13.30 -0.40
CA VAL A 26 17.63 -13.45 -1.86
C VAL A 26 18.85 -12.75 -2.46
N GLN A 27 19.19 -11.54 -1.99
CA GLN A 27 20.40 -10.84 -2.43
C GLN A 27 21.68 -11.63 -2.09
N GLY A 28 21.74 -12.25 -0.90
CA GLY A 28 22.83 -13.13 -0.51
C GLY A 28 22.94 -14.37 -1.43
N MET A 29 21.81 -14.94 -1.84
CA MET A 29 21.79 -16.06 -2.80
C MET A 29 22.28 -15.65 -4.19
N MET A 30 21.96 -14.44 -4.64
CA MET A 30 22.48 -13.91 -5.91
C MET A 30 24.01 -13.71 -5.89
N ALA A 31 24.57 -13.35 -4.74
CA ALA A 31 26.02 -13.22 -4.58
C ALA A 31 26.75 -14.57 -4.41
N SER A 32 26.00 -15.67 -4.29
CA SER A 32 26.56 -17.00 -4.06
C SER A 32 27.16 -17.61 -5.32
N ARG A 33 28.30 -18.29 -5.16
CA ARG A 33 28.90 -19.13 -6.21
C ARG A 33 28.00 -20.28 -6.71
N PHE A 34 26.92 -20.58 -5.99
CA PHE A 34 25.96 -21.62 -6.34
C PHE A 34 24.73 -21.08 -7.08
N LEU A 35 24.69 -19.79 -7.44
CA LEU A 35 23.56 -19.15 -8.14
C LEU A 35 23.17 -19.91 -9.40
N ALA A 36 24.13 -20.39 -10.20
CA ALA A 36 23.85 -21.03 -11.49
C ALA A 36 22.86 -22.21 -11.42
N THR A 37 22.77 -22.89 -10.27
CA THR A 37 21.81 -23.99 -10.08
C THR A 37 20.38 -23.50 -9.81
N PHE A 38 20.23 -22.29 -9.28
CA PHE A 38 18.97 -21.72 -8.78
C PHE A 38 18.67 -20.33 -9.35
N GLU A 39 19.31 -19.97 -10.48
CA GLU A 39 19.29 -18.62 -11.02
C GLU A 39 17.86 -18.17 -11.34
N ALA A 40 17.09 -19.06 -11.98
CA ALA A 40 15.71 -18.78 -12.33
C ALA A 40 14.83 -18.51 -11.09
N GLU A 41 14.95 -19.35 -10.07
CA GLU A 41 14.19 -19.22 -8.82
C GLU A 41 14.59 -17.96 -8.06
N VAL A 42 15.89 -17.71 -7.88
CA VAL A 42 16.40 -16.57 -7.12
C VAL A 42 16.04 -15.24 -7.82
N THR A 43 16.14 -15.16 -9.15
CA THR A 43 15.72 -13.96 -9.89
C THR A 43 14.21 -13.74 -9.84
N THR A 44 13.41 -14.81 -9.84
CA THR A 44 11.96 -14.70 -9.70
C THR A 44 11.60 -14.11 -8.33
N TRP A 45 12.15 -14.67 -7.25
CA TRP A 45 11.93 -14.16 -5.90
C TRP A 45 12.43 -12.73 -5.73
N GLN A 46 13.57 -12.37 -6.31
CA GLN A 46 14.07 -10.99 -6.28
C GLN A 46 13.04 -10.01 -6.86
N LYS A 47 12.45 -10.37 -8.01
CA LYS A 47 11.47 -9.53 -8.69
C LYS A 47 10.16 -9.46 -7.93
N GLU A 48 9.65 -10.59 -7.45
CA GLU A 48 8.37 -10.66 -6.76
C GLU A 48 8.42 -9.94 -5.41
N LEU A 49 9.43 -10.20 -4.58
CA LEU A 49 9.59 -9.49 -3.31
C LEU A 49 9.82 -7.99 -3.52
N GLY A 50 10.57 -7.60 -4.55
CA GLY A 50 10.74 -6.19 -4.91
C GLY A 50 9.42 -5.51 -5.28
N MET A 51 8.59 -6.19 -6.07
CA MET A 51 7.27 -5.69 -6.46
C MET A 51 6.34 -5.55 -5.25
N VAL A 52 6.35 -6.53 -4.33
CA VAL A 52 5.56 -6.47 -3.09
C VAL A 52 5.97 -5.25 -2.28
N THR A 53 7.28 -5.02 -2.03
CA THR A 53 7.75 -3.84 -1.29
C THR A 53 7.31 -2.53 -1.94
N GLU A 54 7.40 -2.42 -3.27
CA GLU A 54 6.99 -1.22 -4.00
C GLU A 54 5.48 -0.96 -3.83
N VAL A 55 4.65 -1.98 -4.06
CA VAL A 55 3.19 -1.87 -3.93
C VAL A 55 2.79 -1.53 -2.50
N LEU A 56 3.39 -2.19 -1.50
CA LEU A 56 3.10 -1.92 -0.09
C LEU A 56 3.47 -0.49 0.32
N THR A 57 4.61 0.00 -0.16
CA THR A 57 5.08 1.37 0.11
C THR A 57 4.09 2.39 -0.46
N ILE A 58 3.74 2.25 -1.74
CA ILE A 58 2.79 3.14 -2.42
C ILE A 58 1.41 3.10 -1.74
N LEU A 59 0.94 1.90 -1.40
CA LEU A 59 -0.37 1.72 -0.77
C LEU A 59 -0.42 2.35 0.62
N ASN A 60 0.65 2.26 1.40
CA ASN A 60 0.77 2.91 2.70
C ASN A 60 0.77 4.45 2.56
N GLU A 61 1.48 5.00 1.58
CA GLU A 61 1.46 6.45 1.29
C GLU A 61 0.08 6.95 0.87
N ILE A 62 -0.62 6.21 0.00
CA ILE A 62 -1.98 6.50 -0.45
C ILE A 62 -2.93 6.46 0.75
N GLN A 63 -2.93 5.37 1.51
CA GLN A 63 -3.77 5.19 2.69
C GLN A 63 -3.56 6.33 3.69
N ARG A 64 -2.30 6.66 3.99
CA ARG A 64 -1.95 7.74 4.92
C ARG A 64 -2.49 9.09 4.42
N THR A 65 -2.18 9.46 3.18
CA THR A 65 -2.62 10.74 2.61
C THR A 65 -4.15 10.83 2.54
N TRP A 66 -4.80 9.77 2.06
CA TRP A 66 -6.26 9.70 1.98
C TRP A 66 -6.92 9.79 3.37
N SER A 67 -6.39 9.12 4.39
CA SER A 67 -6.94 9.17 5.76
C SER A 67 -6.95 10.58 6.36
N TYR A 68 -6.01 11.45 5.97
CA TYR A 68 -6.01 12.86 6.37
C TYR A 68 -7.02 13.70 5.59
N LEU A 69 -7.27 13.35 4.32
CA LEU A 69 -8.12 14.12 3.41
C LEU A 69 -9.60 13.71 3.48
N GLU A 70 -9.90 12.46 3.82
CA GLU A 70 -11.27 11.92 3.86
C GLU A 70 -12.18 12.72 4.82
N PRO A 71 -11.79 13.02 6.06
CA PRO A 71 -12.65 13.80 6.96
C PRO A 71 -12.89 15.23 6.47
N LEU A 72 -11.92 15.80 5.73
CA LEU A 72 -12.00 17.16 5.22
C LEU A 72 -12.94 17.25 4.01
N PHE A 73 -12.81 16.34 3.03
CA PHE A 73 -13.56 16.40 1.78
C PHE A 73 -14.89 15.64 1.82
N ILE A 74 -14.99 14.58 2.63
CA ILE A 74 -16.23 13.80 2.79
C ILE A 74 -17.00 14.23 4.04
N GLY A 75 -16.31 14.57 5.13
CA GLY A 75 -16.94 14.89 6.42
C GLY A 75 -17.37 16.35 6.62
N SER A 76 -16.80 17.31 5.87
CA SER A 76 -17.08 18.75 6.05
C SER A 76 -18.03 19.31 4.98
N ASP A 77 -19.24 19.69 5.39
CA ASP A 77 -20.22 20.34 4.51
C ASP A 77 -19.77 21.73 4.05
N GLU A 78 -18.97 22.43 4.86
CA GLU A 78 -18.40 23.74 4.50
C GLU A 78 -17.44 23.60 3.31
N VAL A 79 -16.52 22.62 3.36
CA VAL A 79 -15.57 22.38 2.27
C VAL A 79 -16.28 21.96 0.99
N LYS A 80 -17.32 21.12 1.08
CA LYS A 80 -18.15 20.76 -0.08
C LYS A 80 -18.84 21.97 -0.72
N ARG A 81 -19.23 22.96 0.08
CA ARG A 81 -19.87 24.18 -0.42
C ARG A 81 -18.85 25.13 -1.05
N GLU A 82 -17.69 25.31 -0.44
CA GLU A 82 -16.66 26.24 -0.91
C GLU A 82 -15.85 25.68 -2.10
N LEU A 83 -15.66 24.35 -2.17
CA LEU A 83 -14.85 23.67 -3.18
C LEU A 83 -15.59 22.45 -3.79
N PRO A 84 -16.74 22.66 -4.46
CA PRO A 84 -17.60 21.57 -4.94
C PRO A 84 -16.89 20.66 -5.95
N ASP A 85 -16.18 21.21 -6.94
CA ASP A 85 -15.48 20.42 -7.96
C ASP A 85 -14.38 19.54 -7.37
N THR A 86 -13.69 20.02 -6.34
CA THR A 86 -12.61 19.26 -5.67
C THR A 86 -13.21 18.17 -4.80
N ALA A 87 -14.31 18.45 -4.10
CA ALA A 87 -15.02 17.45 -3.31
C ALA A 87 -15.60 16.32 -4.18
N GLU A 88 -16.15 16.64 -5.35
CA GLU A 88 -16.65 15.65 -6.31
C GLU A 88 -15.52 14.74 -6.81
N LYS A 89 -14.37 15.32 -7.21
CA LYS A 89 -13.18 14.54 -7.59
C LYS A 89 -12.69 13.64 -6.46
N PHE A 90 -12.64 14.16 -5.24
CA PHE A 90 -12.22 13.38 -4.08
C PHE A 90 -13.20 12.25 -3.77
N SER A 91 -14.50 12.41 -4.02
CA SER A 91 -15.47 11.32 -3.85
C SER A 91 -15.19 10.10 -4.74
N GLY A 92 -14.65 10.31 -5.95
CA GLY A 92 -14.18 9.22 -6.80
C GLY A 92 -12.98 8.51 -6.19
N ILE A 93 -11.97 9.29 -5.77
CA ILE A 93 -10.76 8.76 -5.11
C ILE A 93 -11.12 7.98 -3.84
N ASP A 94 -12.06 8.50 -3.04
CA ASP A 94 -12.55 7.85 -1.82
C ASP A 94 -13.15 6.47 -2.12
N THR A 95 -13.91 6.36 -3.22
CA THR A 95 -14.49 5.09 -3.67
C THR A 95 -13.41 4.11 -4.08
N ASP A 96 -12.43 4.56 -4.88
CA ASP A 96 -11.34 3.71 -5.37
C ASP A 96 -10.45 3.22 -4.22
N VAL A 97 -10.05 4.11 -3.30
CA VAL A 97 -9.21 3.74 -2.16
C VAL A 97 -9.94 2.76 -1.22
N LYS A 98 -11.22 3.00 -0.93
CA LYS A 98 -12.03 2.07 -0.13
C LYS A 98 -12.14 0.69 -0.78
N ALA A 99 -12.31 0.63 -2.10
CA ALA A 99 -12.36 -0.63 -2.83
C ALA A 99 -11.02 -1.38 -2.74
N ILE A 100 -9.90 -0.69 -2.97
CA ILE A 100 -8.55 -1.28 -2.87
C ILE A 100 -8.28 -1.80 -1.46
N LEU A 101 -8.58 -1.01 -0.42
CA LEU A 101 -8.38 -1.41 0.97
C LEU A 101 -9.26 -2.61 1.37
N SER A 102 -10.49 -2.68 0.84
CA SER A 102 -11.39 -3.81 1.08
C SER A 102 -10.98 -5.09 0.34
N GLU A 103 -10.30 -4.99 -0.79
CA GLU A 103 -9.77 -6.16 -1.51
C GLU A 103 -8.45 -6.68 -0.88
N ALA A 104 -7.69 -5.77 -0.27
CA ALA A 104 -6.39 -6.08 0.30
C ALA A 104 -6.44 -6.56 1.76
N GLY A 105 -7.49 -6.20 2.52
CA GLY A 105 -7.74 -6.67 3.90
C GLY A 105 -8.53 -7.98 3.95
#